data_AF-A0A0M3JT58-F1
#
_entry.id   AF-A0A0M3JT58-F1
#
_cell.length_a   1.000
_cell.length_b   1.000
_cell.length_c   1.000
_cell.angle_alpha   90.00
_cell.angle_beta   90.00
_cell.angle_gamma   90.00
#
_symmetry.space_group_name_H-M   'P 1'
#
loop_
_entity.id
_entity.type
_entity.pdbx_description
1 polymer ?
#
loop_
_entity_poly.entity_id
_entity_poly.type
_entity_poly.pdbx_seq_one_letter_code
_entity_poly.pdbx_strand_id
1 'polypeptide(L)'
;MGSTVCAQMFAWECDEASCCESYHFRVIILFTSIGLLLAALLVAAVWLSFEFRPSYRKRLRRGEEPPQSDLELRSFEEAKYLRRMSENK
;
A
#
# COMPACT_ATOMS: atom_id res chain seq x y z
N MET A 1 -53.01 4.14 -9.80
CA MET A 1 -52.19 3.93 -11.02
C MET A 1 -50.78 3.61 -10.54
N GLY A 2 -50.52 2.34 -10.25
CA GLY A 2 -49.20 1.87 -9.83
C GLY A 2 -48.42 1.48 -11.06
N SER A 3 -47.19 1.95 -11.19
CA SER A 3 -46.31 1.64 -12.32
C SER A 3 -45.93 0.16 -12.29
N THR A 4 -46.69 -0.67 -13.00
CA THR A 4 -46.53 -2.14 -13.10
C THR A 4 -45.49 -2.52 -14.16
N VAL A 5 -44.32 -1.89 -14.17
CA VAL A 5 -43.29 -2.25 -15.15
C VAL A 5 -41.91 -2.13 -14.53
N CYS A 6 -41.22 -3.27 -14.43
CA CYS A 6 -39.79 -3.32 -14.12
C CYS A 6 -38.99 -2.43 -15.09
N ALA A 7 -37.91 -1.81 -14.59
CA ALA A 7 -36.94 -1.16 -15.47
C ALA A 7 -36.41 -2.21 -16.48
N GLN A 8 -36.47 -1.89 -17.77
CA GLN A 8 -36.19 -2.79 -18.90
C GLN A 8 -34.82 -3.50 -18.83
N MET A 9 -33.87 -2.95 -18.06
CA MET A 9 -32.55 -3.55 -17.80
C MET A 9 -32.61 -4.82 -16.93
N PHE A 10 -33.71 -5.07 -16.23
CA PHE A 10 -33.92 -6.23 -15.35
C PHE A 10 -35.12 -7.11 -15.76
N ALA A 11 -35.80 -6.76 -16.85
CA ALA A 11 -37.03 -7.43 -17.31
C ALA A 11 -36.78 -8.74 -18.08
N TRP A 12 -35.56 -9.30 -18.05
CA TRP A 12 -35.22 -10.50 -18.82
C TRP A 12 -35.58 -11.83 -18.11
N GLU A 13 -35.81 -11.83 -16.78
CA GLU A 13 -36.27 -13.03 -16.04
C GLU A 13 -37.61 -12.89 -15.30
N CYS A 14 -38.14 -11.68 -15.09
CA CYS A 14 -39.31 -11.49 -14.22
C CYS A 14 -40.23 -10.35 -14.67
N ASP A 15 -41.51 -10.66 -14.85
CA ASP A 15 -42.58 -9.73 -15.24
C ASP A 15 -43.35 -9.17 -14.01
N GLU A 16 -43.18 -9.77 -12.83
CA GLU A 16 -43.85 -9.36 -11.59
C GLU A 16 -43.01 -8.33 -10.79
N ALA A 17 -43.67 -7.26 -10.32
CA ALA A 17 -43.03 -6.17 -9.58
C ALA A 17 -42.33 -6.61 -8.28
N SER A 18 -42.88 -7.62 -7.60
CA SER A 18 -42.31 -8.23 -6.39
C SER A 18 -40.98 -8.94 -6.65
N CYS A 19 -40.82 -9.59 -7.80
CA CYS A 19 -39.58 -10.24 -8.19
C CYS A 19 -38.48 -9.20 -8.50
N CYS A 20 -38.86 -8.10 -9.15
CA CYS A 20 -37.98 -6.97 -9.43
C CYS A 20 -37.32 -6.40 -8.17
N GLU A 21 -38.14 -6.17 -7.14
CA GLU A 21 -37.70 -5.52 -5.90
C GLU A 21 -36.74 -6.42 -5.12
N SER A 22 -37.02 -7.73 -5.07
CA SER A 22 -36.13 -8.71 -4.46
C SER A 22 -34.79 -8.80 -5.19
N TYR A 23 -34.80 -8.79 -6.52
CA TYR A 23 -33.58 -8.85 -7.32
C TYR A 23 -32.74 -7.58 -7.17
N HIS A 24 -33.37 -6.41 -7.21
CA HIS A 24 -32.72 -5.12 -6.99
C HIS A 24 -32.03 -5.06 -5.62
N PHE A 25 -32.70 -5.53 -4.56
CA PHE A 25 -32.12 -5.58 -3.22
C PHE A 25 -30.89 -6.51 -3.15
N ARG A 26 -30.96 -7.69 -3.78
CA ARG A 26 -29.83 -8.62 -3.86
C ARG A 26 -28.64 -8.01 -4.60
N VAL A 27 -28.90 -7.33 -5.72
CA VAL A 27 -27.87 -6.65 -6.52
C VAL A 27 -27.21 -5.52 -5.72
N ILE A 28 -27.98 -4.71 -4.98
CA ILE A 28 -27.43 -3.68 -4.10
C ILE A 28 -26.53 -4.30 -3.03
N ILE A 29 -26.95 -5.40 -2.40
CA ILE A 29 -26.13 -6.10 -1.40
C ILE A 29 -24.83 -6.63 -2.01
N LEU A 30 -24.90 -7.18 -3.22
CA LEU A 30 -23.71 -7.66 -3.93
C LEU A 30 -22.75 -6.50 -4.22
N PHE A 31 -23.23 -5.38 -4.77
CA PHE A 31 -22.38 -4.23 -5.04
C PHE A 31 -21.80 -3.60 -3.77
N THR A 32 -22.59 -3.49 -2.70
CA THR A 32 -22.10 -2.94 -1.43
C THR A 32 -21.07 -3.86 -0.78
N SER A 33 -21.27 -5.17 -0.79
CA SER A 33 -20.28 -6.15 -0.27
C SER A 33 -18.98 -6.14 -1.07
N ILE A 34 -19.05 -6.12 -2.40
CA ILE A 34 -17.87 -5.99 -3.28
C ILE A 34 -17.17 -4.65 -3.03
N GLY A 35 -17.93 -3.56 -2.93
CA GLY A 35 -17.39 -2.24 -2.63
C GLY A 35 -16.65 -2.18 -1.29
N LEU A 36 -17.21 -2.81 -0.25
CA LEU A 36 -16.57 -2.92 1.06
C LEU A 36 -15.28 -3.74 1.00
N LEU A 37 -15.28 -4.86 0.27
CA LEU A 37 -14.08 -5.67 0.06
C LEU A 37 -12.97 -4.88 -0.65
N LEU A 38 -13.32 -4.16 -1.72
CA LEU A 38 -12.36 -3.32 -2.44
C LEU A 38 -11.82 -2.20 -1.55
N ALA A 39 -12.68 -1.53 -0.76
CA ALA A 39 -12.25 -0.51 0.19
C ALA A 39 -11.30 -1.09 1.23
N ALA A 40 -11.59 -2.26 1.79
CA ALA A 40 -10.71 -2.95 2.74
C ALA A 40 -9.34 -3.28 2.12
N LEU A 41 -9.32 -3.78 0.88
CA LEU A 41 -8.08 -4.06 0.14
C LEU A 41 -7.27 -2.79 -0.12
N LEU A 42 -7.91 -1.68 -0.47
CA LEU A 42 -7.24 -0.39 -0.65
C LEU A 42 -6.63 0.12 0.64
N VAL A 43 -7.38 0.06 1.75
CA VAL A 43 -6.86 0.46 3.08
C VAL A 43 -5.67 -0.41 3.45
N ALA A 44 -5.76 -1.73 3.27
CA ALA A 44 -4.66 -2.65 3.52
C ALA A 44 -3.44 -2.32 2.64
N ALA A 45 -3.63 -2.07 1.34
CA ALA A 45 -2.56 -1.71 0.40
C ALA A 45 -1.90 -0.37 0.74
N VAL A 46 -2.68 0.64 1.13
CA VAL A 46 -2.16 1.95 1.59
C VAL A 46 -1.37 1.78 2.87
N TRP A 47 -1.89 1.00 3.83
CA TRP A 47 -1.20 0.70 5.09
C TRP A 47 0.14 0.01 4.82
N LEU A 48 0.12 -1.04 3.98
CA LEU A 48 1.30 -1.77 3.57
C LEU A 48 2.32 -0.83 2.90
N SER A 49 1.86 0.01 1.97
CA SER A 49 2.71 0.98 1.27
C SER A 49 3.32 2.00 2.23
N PHE A 50 2.56 2.41 3.25
CA PHE A 50 3.02 3.32 4.29
C PHE A 50 3.93 2.67 5.31
N GLU A 51 3.86 1.36 5.54
CA GLU A 51 4.78 0.63 6.42
C GLU A 51 6.07 0.26 5.68
N PHE A 52 5.94 -0.12 4.41
CA PHE A 52 7.06 -0.40 3.52
C PHE A 52 7.84 0.86 3.16
N ARG A 53 7.25 2.03 2.91
CA ARG A 53 8.05 3.25 2.59
C ARG A 53 9.08 3.66 3.68
N PRO A 54 8.73 3.83 4.96
CA PRO A 54 9.66 4.17 6.03
C PRO A 54 10.54 2.97 6.42
N SER A 55 10.03 1.73 6.42
CA SER A 55 10.86 0.54 6.69
C SER A 55 11.85 0.25 5.58
N TYR A 56 11.48 0.45 4.32
CA TYR A 56 12.36 0.31 3.16
C TYR A 56 13.36 1.47 3.12
N ARG A 57 12.97 2.72 3.38
CA ARG A 57 13.95 3.81 3.58
C ARG A 57 14.93 3.51 4.71
N LYS A 58 14.47 2.95 5.84
CA LYS A 58 15.35 2.55 6.94
C LYS A 58 16.27 1.39 6.55
N ARG A 59 15.81 0.41 5.77
CA ARG A 59 16.64 -0.70 5.29
C ARG A 59 17.61 -0.29 4.19
N LEU A 60 17.19 0.57 3.24
CA LEU A 60 18.08 1.15 2.23
C LEU A 60 19.15 1.99 2.91
N ARG A 61 18.79 2.85 3.87
CA ARG A 61 19.77 3.63 4.65
C ARG A 61 20.72 2.74 5.48
N ARG A 62 20.28 1.56 5.92
CA ARG A 62 21.13 0.58 6.63
C ARG A 62 21.97 -0.30 5.69
N GLY A 63 21.59 -0.43 4.42
CA GLY A 63 22.35 -1.14 3.38
C GLY A 63 23.23 -0.23 2.53
N GLU A 64 22.95 1.09 2.55
CA GLU A 64 23.61 2.17 1.81
C GLU A 64 24.28 3.17 2.79
N GLU A 65 24.39 2.84 4.07
CA GLU A 65 25.51 3.32 4.88
C GLU A 65 26.64 2.33 4.64
N PRO A 66 27.58 2.61 3.71
CA PRO A 66 28.80 1.86 3.71
C PRO A 66 29.48 2.10 5.07
N PRO A 67 30.10 1.10 5.69
CA PRO A 67 31.04 1.33 6.80
C PRO A 67 32.25 2.19 6.35
N GLN A 68 32.30 2.65 5.09
CA GLN A 68 33.32 3.54 4.55
C GLN A 68 33.48 4.82 5.34
N SER A 69 32.43 5.45 5.88
CA SER A 69 32.62 6.72 6.61
C SER A 69 33.47 6.51 7.87
N ASP A 70 33.20 5.47 8.65
CA ASP A 70 34.00 5.11 9.83
C ASP A 70 35.38 4.51 9.45
N LEU A 71 35.45 3.72 8.37
CA LEU A 71 36.71 3.16 7.87
C LEU A 71 37.65 4.22 7.29
N GLU A 72 37.12 5.19 6.53
CA GLU A 72 37.88 6.32 6.00
C GLU A 72 38.29 7.28 7.11
N LEU A 73 37.42 7.53 8.10
CA LEU A 73 37.77 8.36 9.26
C LEU A 73 38.91 7.74 10.06
N ARG A 74 38.83 6.42 10.33
CA ARG A 74 39.91 5.66 11.00
C ARG A 74 41.19 5.62 10.17
N SER A 75 41.08 5.40 8.86
CA SER A 75 42.24 5.39 7.96
C SER A 75 42.94 6.76 7.92
N PHE A 76 42.16 7.85 7.94
CA PHE A 76 42.70 9.21 7.99
C PHE A 76 43.38 9.53 9.32
N GLU A 77 42.81 9.05 10.44
CA GLU A 77 43.46 9.17 11.76
C GLU A 77 44.75 8.36 11.84
N GLU A 78 44.77 7.12 11.37
CA GLU A 78 45.96 6.26 11.34
C GLU A 78 47.07 6.88 10.47
N ALA A 79 46.74 7.38 9.28
CA ALA A 79 47.69 8.07 8.40
C ALA A 79 48.25 9.35 9.05
N LYS A 80 47.41 10.11 9.77
CA LYS A 80 47.84 11.31 10.51
C LYS A 80 48.75 10.97 11.69
N TYR A 81 48.52 9.86 12.39
CA TYR A 81 49.38 9.39 13.47
C TYR A 81 50.75 8.93 12.97
N LEU A 82 50.79 8.18 11.86
CA LEU A 82 52.04 7.72 11.26
C LEU A 82 52.93 8.89 10.78
N ARG A 83 52.32 9.95 10.24
CA ARG A 83 53.05 11.15 9.82
C ARG A 83 53.76 11.85 10.98
N ARG A 84 53.07 12.04 12.11
CA ARG A 84 53.68 12.66 13.30
C ARG A 84 54.80 11.82 13.90
N MET A 85 54.67 10.49 13.85
CA MET A 85 55.76 9.59 14.27
C MET A 85 56.97 9.68 13.34
N SER A 86 56.76 9.93 12.04
CA SER A 86 57.85 10.14 11.08
C SER A 86 58.53 11.50 11.20
N GLU A 87 57.81 12.54 11.63
CA GLU A 87 58.39 13.88 11.89
C GLU A 87 59.14 13.97 13.23
N ASN A 88 58.78 13.14 14.21
CA ASN A 88 59.44 13.08 15.53
C ASN A 88 60.65 12.13 15.58
N LYS A 89 61.16 11.66 14.44
CA LYS A 89 62.32 10.78 14.32
C LYS A 89 63.40 11.43 13.48
#